data_AF-A0A9E2LP90-F1
#
_entry.id   AF-A0A9E2LP90-F1
#
_cell.length_a   1.000
_cell.length_b   1.000
_cell.length_c   1.000
_cell.angle_alpha   90.00
_cell.angle_beta   90.00
_cell.angle_gamma   90.00
#
_symmetry.space_group_name_H-M   'P 1'
#
loop_
_entity.id
_entity.type
_entity.pdbx_description
1 polymer ?
#
loop_
_entity_poly.entity_id
_entity_poly.type
_entity_poly.pdbx_seq_one_letter_code
_entity_poly.pdbx_strand_id
1 'polypeptide(L)' 'MPKNEANINESLNKLEDIVSWFDEQEDVDVEEGLKKVKAGASLIKDLKGRLKEVENEFEEVKKDLEE' A
#
# COMPACT_ATOMS: atom_id res chain seq x y z
N MET A 1 -15.88 10.01 10.23
CA MET A 1 -14.89 10.40 9.21
C MET A 1 -14.19 9.13 8.77
N PRO A 2 -14.18 8.77 7.48
CA PRO A 2 -13.58 7.51 7.05
C PRO A 2 -12.07 7.63 7.21
N LYS A 3 -11.53 7.08 8.31
CA LYS A 3 -10.08 7.03 8.58
C LYS A 3 -9.32 6.14 7.59
N ASN A 4 -10.04 5.46 6.71
CA ASN A 4 -9.56 4.29 5.98
C ASN A 4 -9.22 4.55 4.50
N GLU A 5 -9.91 5.48 3.83
CA GLU A 5 -9.61 5.80 2.43
C GLU A 5 -8.31 6.61 2.27
N ALA A 6 -8.00 7.45 3.26
CA ALA A 6 -6.73 8.18 3.30
C ALA A 6 -5.53 7.23 3.36
N ASN A 7 -5.68 6.02 3.91
CA ASN A 7 -4.57 5.10 4.16
C ASN A 7 -4.07 4.35 2.90
N ILE A 8 -4.98 3.93 2.01
CA ILE A 8 -4.61 3.18 0.80
C ILE A 8 -3.89 4.09 -0.20
N ASN A 9 -4.49 5.24 -0.53
CA ASN A 9 -3.88 6.19 -1.46
C ASN A 9 -2.53 6.70 -0.94
N GLU A 10 -2.42 6.99 0.35
CA GLU A 10 -1.15 7.42 0.95
C GLU A 10 -0.08 6.32 0.85
N SER A 11 -0.45 5.06 1.08
CA SER A 11 0.49 3.93 0.96
C SER A 11 0.92 3.67 -0.49
N LEU A 12 0.02 3.88 -1.46
CA LEU A 12 0.36 3.82 -2.89
C LEU A 12 1.32 4.95 -3.27
N ASN A 13 1.05 6.19 -2.86
CA ASN A 13 1.96 7.32 -3.10
C ASN A 13 3.35 7.05 -2.52
N LYS A 14 3.45 6.50 -1.31
CA LYS A 14 4.73 6.12 -0.71
C LYS A 14 5.48 5.03 -1.50
N LEU A 15 4.75 4.11 -2.14
CA LEU A 15 5.35 3.12 -3.03
C LEU A 15 5.86 3.76 -4.32
N GLU A 16 5.11 4.69 -4.90
CA GLU A 16 5.55 5.49 -6.05
C GLU A 16 6.82 6.28 -5.71
N ASP A 17 6.87 6.95 -4.57
CA ASP A 17 8.08 7.65 -4.11
C ASP A 17 9.31 6.73 -4.00
N ILE A 18 9.11 5.48 -3.56
CA ILE A 18 10.19 4.49 -3.50
C ILE A 18 10.66 4.11 -4.91
N VAL A 19 9.74 3.92 -5.86
CA VAL A 19 10.08 3.59 -7.25
C VAL A 19 10.80 4.78 -7.91
N SER A 20 10.27 5.99 -7.77
CA SER A 20 10.89 7.21 -8.29
C SER A 20 12.29 7.41 -7.72
N TRP A 21 12.50 7.13 -6.42
CA TRP A 21 13.84 7.18 -5.84
C TRP A 21 14.83 6.25 -6.55
N PHE A 22 14.42 5.03 -6.91
CA PHE A 22 15.26 4.08 -7.65
C PHE A 22 15.55 4.55 -9.08
N ASP A 23 14.54 5.11 -9.76
CA ASP A 23 14.67 5.59 -11.15
C ASP A 23 15.56 6.84 -11.26
N GLU A 24 15.62 7.65 -10.20
CA GLU A 24 16.44 8.86 -10.14
C GLU A 24 17.92 8.60 -9.79
N GLN A 25 18.30 7.39 -9.38
CA GLN A 25 19.71 7.09 -9.03
C GLN A 25 20.56 6.83 -10.27
N GLU A 26 21.65 7.60 -10.44
CA GLU A 26 22.68 7.36 -11.46
C GLU A 26 23.64 6.22 -11.04
N ASP A 27 23.98 6.16 -9.75
CA ASP A 27 24.71 5.07 -9.10
C ASP A 27 23.92 4.59 -7.88
N VAL A 28 23.54 3.31 -7.84
CA VAL A 28 22.71 2.77 -6.76
C VAL A 28 23.56 2.48 -5.53
N ASP A 29 23.30 3.22 -4.44
CA ASP A 29 23.70 2.81 -3.09
C ASP A 29 22.90 1.56 -2.69
N VAL A 30 23.58 0.42 -2.63
CA VAL A 30 22.99 -0.88 -2.33
C VAL A 30 22.45 -0.96 -0.90
N GLU A 31 23.08 -0.30 0.07
CA GLU A 31 22.61 -0.31 1.46
C GLU A 31 21.31 0.50 1.59
N GLU A 32 21.25 1.66 0.95
CA GLU A 32 20.04 2.49 0.94
C GLU A 32 18.93 1.82 0.12
N GLY A 33 19.27 1.23 -1.03
CA GLY A 33 18.34 0.44 -1.84
C GLY A 33 17.72 -0.71 -1.03
N LEU A 34 18.50 -1.43 -0.23
CA LEU A 34 17.99 -2.49 0.62
C LEU A 34 17.00 -1.97 1.68
N LYS A 35 17.23 -0.77 2.24
CA LYS A 35 16.27 -0.14 3.17
C LYS A 35 14.96 0.21 2.46
N LYS A 36 15.03 0.79 1.25
CA LYS A 36 13.86 1.16 0.44
C LYS A 36 13.03 -0.06 0.05
N VAL A 37 13.67 -1.16 -0.36
CA VAL A 37 12.99 -2.44 -0.64
C VAL A 37 12.27 -2.97 0.60
N LYS A 38 12.91 -2.95 1.78
CA LYS A 38 12.27 -3.38 3.03
C LYS A 38 11.07 -2.50 3.39
N ALA A 39 11.19 -1.19 3.22
CA ALA A 39 10.08 -0.26 3.44
C ALA A 39 8.91 -0.55 2.49
N GLY A 40 9.19 -0.72 1.19
CA GLY A 40 8.19 -1.08 0.19
C GLY A 40 7.51 -2.41 0.48
N ALA A 41 8.27 -3.44 0.90
CA ALA A 41 7.71 -4.73 1.28
C ALA A 41 6.74 -4.62 2.48
N SER A 42 7.04 -3.78 3.47
CA SER A 42 6.13 -3.51 4.59
C SER A 42 4.85 -2.80 4.11
N LEU A 43 4.99 -1.76 3.29
CA LEU A 43 3.85 -1.02 2.74
C LEU A 43 2.90 -1.93 1.94
N ILE A 44 3.45 -2.81 1.10
CA ILE A 44 2.66 -3.78 0.33
C ILE A 44 1.92 -4.75 1.25
N LYS A 45 2.57 -5.21 2.32
CA LYS A 45 1.94 -6.12 3.28
C LYS A 45 0.73 -5.47 3.96
N ASP A 46 0.89 -4.23 4.41
CA ASP A 46 -0.17 -3.49 5.08
C ASP A 46 -1.32 -3.16 4.12
N LEU A 47 -0.99 -2.75 2.89
CA LEU A 47 -1.96 -2.52 1.80
C LEU A 47 -2.81 -3.77 1.51
N LYS A 48 -2.18 -4.95 1.40
CA LYS A 48 -2.91 -6.22 1.19
C LYS A 48 -3.88 -6.51 2.33
N GLY A 49 -3.48 -6.23 3.57
CA GLY A 49 -4.36 -6.36 4.73
C GLY A 49 -5.58 -5.45 4.61
N ARG A 50 -5.34 -4.18 4.28
CA ARG A 50 -6.40 -3.18 4.15
C ARG A 50 -7.37 -3.47 3.00
N LEU A 51 -6.87 -3.94 1.85
CA LEU A 51 -7.72 -4.35 0.73
C LEU A 51 -8.64 -5.50 1.11
N LYS A 52 -8.13 -6.47 1.88
CA LYS A 52 -8.94 -7.59 2.37
C LYS A 52 -10.04 -7.14 3.34
N GLU A 53 -9.75 -6.15 4.19
CA GLU A 53 -10.78 -5.57 5.07
C GLU A 53 -11.90 -4.91 4.25
N VAL A 54 -11.54 -4.14 3.22
CA VAL A 54 -12.53 -3.51 2.31
C VAL A 54 -13.34 -4.56 1.54
N GLU A 55 -12.71 -5.64 1.07
CA GLU A 55 -13.39 -6.76 0.42
C GLU A 55 -14.43 -7.41 1.34
N ASN A 56 -14.07 -7.64 2.61
CA ASN A 56 -15.00 -8.20 3.59
C ASN A 56 -16.19 -7.25 3.85
N GLU A 57 -15.94 -5.94 4.01
CA GLU A 57 -17.00 -4.94 4.19
C GLU A 57 -17.96 -4.96 2.98
N PHE A 58 -17.45 -5.12 1.76
CA PHE A 58 -18.28 -5.21 0.55
C PHE A 58 -19.13 -6.48 0.51
N GLU A 59 -18.56 -7.63 0.90
CA GLU A 59 -19.29 -8.90 0.99
C GLU A 59 -20.40 -8.87 2.05
N GLU A 60 -20.21 -8.17 3.16
CA GLU A 60 -21.26 -7.95 4.17
C GLU A 60 -22.43 -7.13 3.60
N VAL A 61 -22.14 -6.00 2.96
CA VAL A 61 -23.16 -5.17 2.31
C VAL A 61 -23.93 -5.96 1.26
N LYS A 62 -23.25 -6.82 0.49
CA LYS A 62 -23.90 -7.67 -0.51
C LYS A 62 -24.90 -8.64 0.12
N LYS A 63 -24.55 -9.28 1.25
CA LYS A 63 -25.46 -10.17 1.97
C LYS A 63 -26.68 -9.42 2.49
N ASP A 64 -26.48 -8.23 3.07
CA ASP A 64 -27.56 -7.39 3.58
C ASP A 64 -28.56 -6.95 2.48
N LEU A 65 -28.12 -6.88 1.21
CA LEU A 65 -28.97 -6.55 0.07
C LEU A 65 -29.69 -7.76 -0.55
N GLU A 66 -29.19 -8.98 -0.28
CA GLU A 66 -29.76 -10.24 -0.76
C GLU A 66 -30.75 -10.88 0.24
N GLU A 67 -30.80 -10.39 1.50
CA GLU A 67 -31.84 -10.69 2.52
C GLU A 67 -33.07 -9.76 2.42
#